data_AF-A0A942KTY8-F1
#
_entry.id   AF-A0A942KTY8-F1
#
_cell.length_a   1.000
_cell.length_b   1.000
_cell.length_c   1.000
_cell.angle_alpha   90.00
_cell.angle_beta   90.00
_cell.angle_gamma   90.00
#
_symmetry.space_group_name_H-M   'P 1'
#
loop_
_entity.id
_entity.type
_entity.pdbx_description
1 polymer ?
#
loop_
_entity_poly.entity_id
_entity_poly.type
_entity_poly.pdbx_seq_one_letter_code
_entity_poly.pdbx_strand_id
1 'polypeptide(L)'
;MSMPEFTYKPTPLMLPTSRYDERRADFAVNFISMLKHTTGEWYGKPFRLMPWQEQIIRDIFGIVGEDGYRQFRTAYVEVGKKNGKSELAAAIALYLLFADGEAGAEVYSCAADINQASIVFNTAKAMVEQCGDLARLSKLVPSTKRIIFPHTNSFYRVLSSETKSKQGFNVSGLIFDELFAQQTRELFDT
;
A
#
# COMPACT_ATOMS: atom_id res chain seq x y z
N MET A 1 7.57 -29.13 -1.12
CA MET A 1 6.81 -28.98 0.14
C MET A 1 5.68 -28.01 -0.17
N SER A 2 4.44 -28.48 -0.28
CA SER A 2 3.29 -27.60 -0.54
C SER A 2 3.11 -26.68 0.66
N MET A 3 3.01 -25.38 0.43
CA MET A 3 2.63 -24.46 1.51
C MET A 3 1.23 -24.86 2.01
N PRO A 4 0.96 -24.85 3.32
CA PRO A 4 -0.36 -25.12 3.84
C PRO A 4 -1.37 -24.19 3.18
N GLU A 5 -2.55 -24.71 2.86
CA GLU A 5 -3.63 -23.96 2.24
C GLU A 5 -4.06 -22.83 3.20
N PHE A 6 -3.84 -21.58 2.80
CA PHE A 6 -4.23 -20.43 3.60
C PHE A 6 -5.76 -20.37 3.67
N THR A 7 -6.31 -20.61 4.86
CA THR A 7 -7.74 -20.45 5.12
C THR A 7 -7.94 -19.14 5.86
N TYR A 8 -8.54 -18.15 5.20
CA TYR A 8 -8.81 -16.86 5.80
C TYR A 8 -9.80 -16.97 6.96
N LYS A 9 -9.50 -16.27 8.05
CA LYS A 9 -10.43 -16.01 9.15
C LYS A 9 -10.37 -14.51 9.48
N PRO A 10 -11.51 -13.80 9.58
CA PRO A 10 -11.51 -12.41 9.96
C PRO A 10 -10.79 -12.17 11.28
N THR A 11 -10.04 -11.07 11.36
CA THR A 11 -9.41 -10.62 12.61
C THR A 11 -10.43 -10.49 13.75
N PRO A 12 -10.06 -10.82 15.00
CA PRO A 12 -10.92 -10.58 16.17
C PRO A 12 -11.21 -9.09 16.41
N LEU A 13 -10.52 -8.19 15.71
CA LEU A 13 -10.78 -6.75 15.73
C LEU A 13 -11.99 -6.34 14.87
N MET A 14 -12.60 -7.27 14.12
CA MET A 14 -13.84 -7.01 13.38
C MET A 14 -14.97 -6.70 14.37
N LEU A 15 -15.64 -5.57 14.19
CA LEU A 15 -16.78 -5.17 15.01
C LEU A 15 -17.98 -6.08 14.71
N PRO A 16 -18.86 -6.37 15.69
CA PRO A 16 -20.07 -7.14 15.47
C PRO A 16 -21.02 -6.54 14.42
N THR A 17 -20.96 -5.22 14.24
CA THR A 17 -21.73 -4.44 13.25
C THR A 17 -21.11 -4.47 11.85
N SER A 18 -19.86 -4.89 11.73
CA SER A 18 -19.18 -5.00 10.44
C SER A 18 -19.40 -6.38 9.81
N ARG A 19 -19.08 -6.49 8.53
CA ARG A 19 -19.13 -7.76 7.79
C ARG A 19 -17.89 -7.92 6.93
N TYR A 20 -17.59 -9.16 6.57
CA TYR A 20 -16.59 -9.47 5.57
C TYR A 20 -17.21 -9.40 4.16
N ASP A 21 -16.64 -8.56 3.31
CA ASP A 21 -16.93 -8.47 1.88
C ASP A 21 -15.81 -9.17 1.10
N GLU A 22 -16.05 -10.45 0.78
CA GLU A 22 -15.11 -11.32 0.06
C GLU A 22 -14.73 -10.75 -1.30
N ARG A 23 -15.67 -10.12 -2.02
CA ARG A 23 -15.40 -9.57 -3.35
C ARG A 23 -14.40 -8.41 -3.30
N ARG A 24 -14.55 -7.52 -2.31
CA ARG A 24 -13.60 -6.42 -2.09
C ARG A 24 -12.22 -6.94 -1.69
N ALA A 25 -12.18 -7.94 -0.80
CA ALA A 25 -10.95 -8.56 -0.38
C ALA A 25 -10.20 -9.24 -1.54
N ASP A 26 -10.91 -10.07 -2.31
CA ASP A 26 -10.36 -10.77 -3.47
C ASP A 26 -9.88 -9.79 -4.54
N PHE A 27 -10.60 -8.69 -4.76
CA PHE A 27 -10.17 -7.67 -5.70
C PHE A 27 -8.80 -7.06 -5.31
N ALA A 28 -8.60 -6.74 -4.03
CA ALA A 28 -7.32 -6.24 -3.53
C ALA A 28 -6.20 -7.30 -3.62
N VAL A 29 -6.48 -8.54 -3.22
CA VAL A 29 -5.52 -9.66 -3.30
C VAL A 29 -5.12 -9.95 -4.74
N ASN A 30 -6.09 -9.98 -5.67
CA ASN A 30 -5.84 -10.23 -7.08
C ASN A 30 -5.06 -9.09 -7.73
N PHE A 31 -5.37 -7.83 -7.42
CA PHE A 31 -4.59 -6.69 -7.89
C PHE A 31 -3.11 -6.83 -7.48
N ILE A 32 -2.83 -7.12 -6.21
CA ILE A 32 -1.45 -7.28 -5.73
C ILE A 32 -0.78 -8.48 -6.40
N SER A 33 -1.51 -9.58 -6.59
CA SER A 33 -0.99 -10.79 -7.24
C SER A 33 -0.66 -10.60 -8.73
N MET A 34 -1.22 -9.57 -9.38
CA MET A 34 -0.88 -9.17 -10.75
C MET A 34 0.42 -8.34 -10.82
N LEU A 35 0.89 -7.80 -9.70
CA LEU A 35 2.19 -7.16 -9.61
C LEU A 35 3.30 -8.22 -9.60
N LYS A 36 4.54 -7.77 -9.77
CA LYS A 36 5.73 -8.62 -9.78
C LYS A 36 6.72 -8.18 -8.73
N HIS A 37 7.43 -9.15 -8.16
CA HIS A 37 8.57 -8.87 -7.31
C HIS A 37 9.65 -8.07 -8.07
N THR A 38 10.37 -7.24 -7.34
CA THR A 38 11.23 -6.17 -7.87
C THR A 38 12.70 -6.38 -7.56
N THR A 39 13.06 -7.38 -6.77
CA THR A 39 14.44 -7.61 -6.33
C THR A 39 14.76 -9.09 -6.16
N GLY A 40 16.07 -9.41 -6.12
CA GLY A 40 16.58 -10.74 -5.78
C GLY A 40 16.19 -11.85 -6.75
N GLU A 41 16.18 -13.08 -6.26
CA GLU A 41 15.83 -14.29 -7.03
C GLU A 41 14.35 -14.35 -7.49
N TRP A 42 13.53 -13.45 -6.94
CA TRP A 42 12.10 -13.35 -7.21
C TRP A 42 11.76 -12.31 -8.27
N TYR A 43 12.73 -11.49 -8.69
CA TYR A 43 12.55 -10.46 -9.72
C TYR A 43 11.75 -10.96 -10.93
N GLY A 44 10.72 -10.22 -11.35
CA GLY A 44 9.90 -10.56 -12.50
C GLY A 44 8.84 -11.64 -12.27
N LYS A 45 8.88 -12.35 -11.13
CA LYS A 45 7.89 -13.36 -10.78
C LYS A 45 6.64 -12.70 -10.16
N PRO A 46 5.44 -13.29 -10.34
CA PRO A 46 4.22 -12.78 -9.72
C PRO A 46 4.36 -12.62 -8.20
N PHE A 47 3.87 -11.51 -7.66
CA PHE A 47 3.90 -11.23 -6.23
C PHE A 47 2.81 -12.03 -5.51
N ARG A 48 3.12 -13.29 -5.20
CA ARG A 48 2.24 -14.15 -4.40
C ARG A 48 2.35 -13.76 -2.93
N LEU A 49 1.24 -13.32 -2.35
CA LEU A 49 1.18 -12.96 -0.94
C LEU A 49 1.49 -14.17 -0.06
N MET A 50 2.33 -13.97 0.96
CA MET A 50 2.46 -14.92 2.07
C MET A 50 1.17 -14.90 2.91
N PRO A 51 0.85 -15.98 3.66
CA PRO A 51 -0.37 -16.07 4.45
C PRO A 51 -0.64 -14.87 5.36
N TRP A 52 0.41 -14.35 6.03
CA TRP A 52 0.26 -13.17 6.89
C TRP A 52 0.04 -11.87 6.12
N GLN A 53 0.60 -11.75 4.91
CA GLN A 53 0.37 -10.58 4.04
C GLN A 53 -1.06 -10.60 3.53
N GLU A 54 -1.54 -11.76 3.08
CA GLU A 54 -2.91 -11.93 2.61
C GLU A 54 -3.92 -11.69 3.73
N GLN A 55 -3.66 -12.17 4.95
CA GLN A 55 -4.47 -11.86 6.14
C GLN A 55 -4.66 -10.34 6.31
N ILE A 56 -3.56 -9.57 6.28
CA ILE A 56 -3.60 -8.10 6.43
C ILE A 56 -4.41 -7.45 5.32
N ILE A 57 -4.17 -7.84 4.06
CA ILE A 57 -4.89 -7.26 2.90
C ILE A 57 -6.39 -7.57 3.00
N ARG A 58 -6.76 -8.81 3.30
CA ARG A 58 -8.16 -9.21 3.46
C ARG A 58 -8.84 -8.51 4.63
N ASP A 59 -8.14 -8.31 5.75
CA ASP A 59 -8.69 -7.59 6.90
C ASP A 59 -8.91 -6.10 6.58
N ILE A 60 -7.91 -5.42 6.01
CA ILE A 60 -7.99 -3.99 5.72
C ILE A 60 -9.04 -3.69 4.64
N PHE A 61 -9.02 -4.42 3.53
CA PHE A 61 -9.82 -4.10 2.35
C PHE A 61 -11.15 -4.88 2.28
N GLY A 62 -11.27 -5.97 3.01
CA GLY A 62 -12.46 -6.82 3.03
C GLY A 62 -13.43 -6.54 4.18
N ILE A 63 -12.96 -6.05 5.33
CA ILE A 63 -13.84 -5.79 6.47
C ILE A 63 -14.47 -4.41 6.35
N VAL A 64 -15.79 -4.39 6.20
CA VAL A 64 -16.58 -3.19 5.92
C VAL A 64 -17.61 -2.94 7.01
N GLY A 65 -17.74 -1.67 7.40
CA GLY A 65 -18.73 -1.21 8.37
C GLY A 65 -20.16 -1.21 7.82
N GLU A 66 -21.10 -0.85 8.68
CA GLU A 66 -22.52 -0.68 8.32
C GLU A 66 -22.72 0.40 7.25
N ASP A 67 -21.88 1.42 7.27
CA ASP A 67 -21.87 2.53 6.31
C ASP A 67 -21.32 2.14 4.92
N GLY A 68 -20.83 0.91 4.76
CA GLY A 68 -20.27 0.40 3.52
C GLY A 68 -18.82 0.83 3.24
N TYR A 69 -18.18 1.56 4.16
CA TYR A 69 -16.75 1.90 4.09
C TYR A 69 -15.92 0.86 4.83
N ARG A 70 -14.59 0.91 4.67
CA ARG A 70 -13.68 0.03 5.44
C ARG A 70 -13.83 0.33 6.92
N GLN A 71 -13.90 -0.73 7.73
CA GLN A 71 -13.82 -0.59 9.18
C GLN A 71 -12.43 -0.08 9.58
N PHE A 72 -11.37 -0.66 9.01
CA PHE A 72 -9.99 -0.29 9.31
C PHE A 72 -9.51 0.81 8.37
N ARG A 73 -9.32 2.01 8.92
CA ARG A 73 -8.68 3.15 8.23
C ARG A 73 -7.19 3.29 8.57
N THR A 74 -6.76 2.65 9.65
CA THR A 74 -5.37 2.62 10.11
C THR A 74 -4.99 1.19 10.45
N ALA A 75 -3.82 0.75 9.97
CA ALA A 75 -3.24 -0.54 10.30
C ALA A 75 -1.81 -0.33 10.81
N TYR A 76 -1.51 -0.89 11.97
CA TYR A 76 -0.16 -0.95 12.52
C TYR A 76 0.34 -2.39 12.43
N VAL A 77 1.48 -2.58 11.78
CA VAL A 77 2.03 -3.91 11.52
C VAL A 77 3.51 -3.92 11.87
N GLU A 78 3.88 -4.78 12.81
CA GLU A 78 5.27 -5.03 13.17
C GLU A 78 5.78 -6.26 12.45
N VAL A 79 6.80 -6.09 11.61
CA VAL A 79 7.40 -7.18 10.85
C VAL A 79 8.92 -7.07 10.92
N GLY A 80 9.58 -8.20 11.16
CA GLY A 80 11.04 -8.27 11.14
C GLY A 80 11.64 -7.88 9.78
N LYS A 81 12.92 -7.51 9.78
CA LYS A 81 13.65 -7.15 8.55
C LYS A 81 13.67 -8.32 7.56
N LYS A 82 13.70 -8.01 6.26
CA LYS A 82 13.77 -8.96 5.13
C LYS A 82 12.55 -9.88 4.93
N ASN A 83 11.39 -9.51 5.47
CA ASN A 83 10.11 -10.22 5.24
C ASN A 83 9.25 -9.60 4.12
N GLY A 84 9.82 -8.80 3.21
CA GLY A 84 9.04 -8.20 2.11
C GLY A 84 8.07 -7.08 2.53
N LYS A 85 8.28 -6.44 3.69
CA LYS A 85 7.42 -5.34 4.20
C LYS A 85 7.31 -4.18 3.20
N SER A 86 8.44 -3.72 2.65
CA SER A 86 8.47 -2.57 1.74
C SER A 86 7.87 -2.91 0.38
N GLU A 87 7.93 -4.19 0.00
CA GLU A 87 7.29 -4.69 -1.22
C GLU A 87 5.77 -4.72 -1.07
N LEU A 88 5.26 -5.22 0.06
CA LEU A 88 3.85 -5.13 0.39
C LEU A 88 3.37 -3.67 0.48
N ALA A 89 4.14 -2.81 1.14
CA ALA A 89 3.83 -1.39 1.28
C ALA A 89 3.71 -0.66 -0.08
N ALA A 90 4.61 -0.96 -1.01
CA ALA A 90 4.55 -0.46 -2.38
C ALA A 90 3.32 -0.98 -3.14
N ALA A 91 3.00 -2.27 -3.00
CA ALA A 91 1.81 -2.87 -3.61
C ALA A 91 0.51 -2.24 -3.09
N ILE A 92 0.41 -1.97 -1.79
CA ILE A 92 -0.72 -1.27 -1.18
C ILE A 92 -0.81 0.16 -1.73
N ALA A 93 0.30 0.90 -1.81
CA ALA A 93 0.29 2.25 -2.37
C ALA A 93 -0.23 2.29 -3.82
N LEU A 94 0.16 1.30 -4.64
CA LEU A 94 -0.34 1.17 -6.02
C LEU A 94 -1.81 0.77 -6.06
N TYR A 95 -2.26 -0.11 -5.18
CA TYR A 95 -3.68 -0.47 -5.07
C TYR A 95 -4.54 0.77 -4.74
N LEU A 96 -4.13 1.54 -3.72
CA LEU A 96 -4.77 2.80 -3.34
C LEU A 96 -4.80 3.82 -4.49
N LEU A 97 -3.74 3.86 -5.30
CA LEU A 97 -3.64 4.78 -6.43
C LEU A 97 -4.51 4.38 -7.63
N PHE A 98 -4.54 3.09 -7.99
CA PHE A 98 -5.10 2.64 -9.28
C PHE A 98 -6.45 1.93 -9.17
N ALA A 99 -6.71 1.27 -8.04
CA ALA A 99 -7.76 0.27 -7.95
C ALA A 99 -8.79 0.55 -6.85
N ASP A 100 -8.48 1.43 -5.91
CA ASP A 100 -9.30 1.62 -4.71
C ASP A 100 -10.59 2.44 -4.93
N GLY A 101 -10.78 2.96 -6.15
CA GLY A 101 -12.01 3.64 -6.57
C GLY A 101 -12.11 5.12 -6.17
N GLU A 102 -11.07 5.67 -5.55
CA GLU A 102 -11.03 7.08 -5.12
C GLU A 102 -10.67 8.02 -6.29
N ALA A 103 -11.50 9.03 -6.52
CA ALA A 103 -11.23 10.08 -7.50
C ALA A 103 -10.38 11.19 -6.87
N GLY A 104 -9.29 11.57 -7.51
CA GLY A 104 -8.35 12.57 -6.99
C GLY A 104 -7.51 12.05 -5.82
N ALA A 105 -7.26 10.74 -5.75
CA ALA A 105 -6.51 10.11 -4.68
C ALA A 105 -5.10 10.70 -4.54
N GLU A 106 -4.79 11.23 -3.35
CA GLU A 106 -3.43 11.61 -2.96
C GLU A 106 -2.84 10.54 -2.03
N VAL A 107 -2.01 9.67 -2.60
CA VAL A 107 -1.32 8.62 -1.87
C VAL A 107 0.09 9.08 -1.52
N TYR A 108 0.51 8.86 -0.28
CA TYR A 108 1.80 9.28 0.21
C TYR A 108 2.56 8.13 0.86
N SER A 109 3.88 8.19 0.80
CA SER A 109 4.73 7.40 1.68
C SER A 109 5.71 8.28 2.44
N CYS A 110 5.88 7.98 3.72
CA CYS A 110 6.82 8.66 4.60
C CYS A 110 7.60 7.65 5.46
N ALA A 111 8.74 8.08 5.97
CA ALA A 111 9.57 7.34 6.91
C ALA A 111 10.41 8.34 7.73
N ALA A 112 11.20 7.84 8.68
CA ALA A 112 12.10 8.68 9.48
C ALA A 112 13.20 9.31 8.62
N ASP A 113 13.67 8.56 7.63
CA ASP A 113 14.64 9.01 6.63
C ASP A 113 14.02 8.99 5.23
N ILE A 114 14.28 10.04 4.45
CA ILE A 114 13.81 10.13 3.07
C ILE A 114 14.37 9.01 2.21
N ASN A 115 15.56 8.48 2.51
CA ASN A 115 16.10 7.34 1.77
C ASN A 115 15.24 6.09 2.00
N GLN A 116 14.75 5.87 3.22
CA GLN A 116 13.84 4.76 3.52
C GLN A 116 12.51 4.91 2.78
N ALA A 117 11.91 6.11 2.82
CA ALA A 117 10.70 6.37 2.06
C ALA A 117 10.91 6.21 0.53
N SER A 118 12.13 6.44 0.06
CA SER A 118 12.51 6.22 -1.34
C SER A 118 12.57 4.74 -1.72
N ILE A 119 12.81 3.83 -0.77
CA ILE A 119 12.79 2.38 -1.04
C ILE A 119 11.39 1.95 -1.46
N VAL A 120 10.36 2.38 -0.72
CA VAL A 120 8.96 2.08 -1.06
C VAL A 120 8.61 2.65 -2.44
N PHE A 121 9.01 3.90 -2.72
CA PHE A 121 8.78 4.52 -4.03
C PHE A 121 9.48 3.79 -5.18
N ASN A 122 10.76 3.48 -5.02
CA ASN A 122 11.52 2.79 -6.06
C ASN A 122 10.95 1.39 -6.33
N THR A 123 10.45 0.73 -5.28
CA THR A 123 9.75 -0.56 -5.40
C THR A 123 8.44 -0.40 -6.19
N ALA A 124 7.61 0.58 -5.84
CA ALA A 124 6.37 0.88 -6.57
C ALA A 124 6.63 1.25 -8.04
N LYS A 125 7.63 2.10 -8.31
CA LYS A 125 8.09 2.44 -9.65
C LYS A 125 8.46 1.18 -10.45
N ALA A 126 9.26 0.29 -9.86
CA ALA A 126 9.69 -0.94 -10.52
C ALA A 126 8.52 -1.90 -10.78
N MET A 127 7.52 -1.96 -9.91
CA MET A 127 6.28 -2.73 -10.16
C MET A 127 5.49 -2.16 -11.34
N VAL A 128 5.36 -0.82 -11.42
CA VAL A 128 4.70 -0.15 -12.54
C VAL A 128 5.46 -0.41 -13.84
N GLU A 129 6.79 -0.27 -13.87
CA GLU A 129 7.61 -0.54 -15.06
C GLU A 129 7.52 -2.00 -15.53
N GLN A 130 7.33 -2.95 -14.62
CA GLN A 130 7.14 -4.37 -14.94
C GLN A 130 5.72 -4.74 -15.38
N CYS A 131 4.75 -3.84 -15.22
CA CYS A 131 3.35 -4.03 -15.59
C CYS A 131 2.97 -3.09 -16.74
N GLY A 132 2.92 -3.62 -17.97
CA GLY A 132 2.69 -2.83 -19.18
C GLY A 132 1.41 -1.97 -19.14
N ASP A 133 0.34 -2.45 -18.51
CA ASP A 133 -0.89 -1.68 -18.34
C ASP A 133 -0.72 -0.51 -17.38
N LEU A 134 -0.13 -0.72 -16.20
CA LEU A 134 0.11 0.37 -15.24
C LEU A 134 1.10 1.39 -15.80
N ALA A 135 2.14 0.95 -16.50
CA ALA A 135 3.10 1.84 -17.16
C ALA A 135 2.42 2.72 -18.23
N ARG A 136 1.48 2.15 -19.00
CA ARG A 136 0.71 2.89 -20.01
C ARG A 136 -0.31 3.86 -19.39
N LEU A 137 -0.93 3.46 -18.29
CA LEU A 137 -1.96 4.25 -17.61
C LEU A 137 -1.40 5.38 -16.75
N SER A 138 -0.10 5.35 -16.43
CA SER A 138 0.51 6.28 -15.49
C SER A 138 1.65 7.09 -16.10
N LYS A 139 1.98 8.20 -15.42
CA LYS A 139 3.17 9.00 -15.70
C LYS A 139 4.10 8.91 -14.50
N LEU A 140 5.25 8.28 -14.70
CA LEU A 140 6.34 8.24 -13.74
C LEU A 140 7.13 9.56 -13.79
N VAL A 141 7.36 10.17 -12.63
CA VAL A 141 8.21 11.37 -12.49
C VAL A 141 9.27 11.11 -11.42
N PRO A 142 10.35 10.37 -11.76
CA PRO A 142 11.35 9.92 -10.78
C PRO A 142 12.07 11.07 -10.07
N SER A 143 12.29 12.20 -10.75
CA SER A 143 12.96 13.38 -10.19
C SER A 143 12.27 13.94 -8.94
N THR A 144 10.95 13.80 -8.87
CA THR A 144 10.14 14.26 -7.73
C THR A 144 9.54 13.11 -6.93
N LYS A 145 9.95 11.86 -7.24
CA LYS A 145 9.44 10.63 -6.64
C LYS A 145 7.91 10.55 -6.69
N ARG A 146 7.34 10.73 -7.89
CA ARG A 146 5.89 10.68 -8.14
C ARG A 146 5.48 9.64 -9.17
N ILE A 147 4.29 9.07 -8.97
CA ILE A 147 3.53 8.30 -9.96
C ILE A 147 2.19 9.01 -10.11
N ILE A 148 1.84 9.44 -11.33
CA ILE A 148 0.59 10.15 -11.59
C ILE A 148 -0.32 9.21 -12.35
N PHE A 149 -1.58 9.11 -11.93
CA PHE A 149 -2.65 8.40 -12.63
C PHE A 149 -3.65 9.42 -13.20
N PRO A 150 -3.50 9.83 -14.47
CA PRO A 150 -4.28 10.93 -15.03
C PRO A 150 -5.78 10.67 -15.09
N HIS A 151 -6.20 9.40 -15.24
CA HIS A 151 -7.61 9.03 -15.45
C HIS A 151 -8.51 9.50 -14.30
N THR A 152 -8.04 9.40 -13.07
CA THR A 152 -8.76 9.84 -11.86
C THR A 152 -8.14 11.08 -11.25
N ASN A 153 -7.25 11.79 -11.95
CA ASN A 153 -6.47 12.91 -11.40
C ASN A 153 -5.74 12.58 -10.07
N SER A 154 -5.26 11.34 -9.94
CA SER A 154 -4.65 10.82 -8.71
C SER A 154 -3.13 10.79 -8.79
N PHE A 155 -2.45 10.75 -7.65
CA PHE A 155 -1.00 10.56 -7.61
C PHE A 155 -0.51 9.87 -6.34
N TYR A 156 0.63 9.21 -6.48
CA TYR A 156 1.47 8.76 -5.38
C TYR A 156 2.74 9.63 -5.29
N ARG A 157 3.16 10.01 -4.08
CA ARG A 157 4.40 10.79 -3.84
C ARG A 157 5.08 10.44 -2.51
N VAL A 158 6.42 10.49 -2.48
CA VAL A 158 7.18 10.48 -1.22
C VAL A 158 7.09 11.83 -0.50
N LEU A 159 6.69 11.85 0.77
CA LEU A 159 6.73 13.06 1.58
C LEU A 159 8.17 13.34 2.05
N SER A 160 8.68 14.54 1.75
CA SER A 160 9.93 15.04 2.30
C SER A 160 9.68 15.77 3.63
N SER A 161 10.72 15.89 4.45
CA SER A 161 10.72 16.68 5.69
C SER A 161 10.28 18.14 5.48
N GLU A 162 10.66 18.75 4.37
CA GLU A 162 10.30 20.15 4.02
C GLU A 162 8.83 20.32 3.66
N THR A 163 8.16 19.27 3.18
CA THR A 163 6.75 19.30 2.81
C THR A 163 5.83 19.28 4.04
N LYS A 164 6.37 18.88 5.21
CA LYS A 164 5.64 18.77 6.49
C LYS A 164 5.17 20.12 7.04
N SER A 165 5.82 21.23 6.69
CA SER A 165 5.52 22.58 7.23
C SER A 165 4.38 23.31 6.51
N LYS A 166 3.78 22.72 5.47
CA LYS A 166 2.74 23.33 4.62
C LYS A 166 1.48 22.46 4.61
N GLN A 167 0.71 22.47 5.69
CA GLN A 167 -0.48 21.61 5.80
C GLN A 167 -1.67 22.11 4.98
N GLY A 168 -2.16 21.23 4.11
CA GLY A 168 -3.35 21.36 3.27
C GLY A 168 -3.55 20.17 2.32
N PHE A 169 -3.04 18.97 2.68
CA PHE A 169 -3.12 17.78 1.82
C PHE A 169 -4.46 17.07 1.99
N ASN A 170 -5.02 16.59 0.87
CA ASN A 170 -6.22 15.77 0.90
C ASN A 170 -5.81 14.29 0.81
N VAL A 171 -5.28 13.76 1.92
CA VAL A 171 -4.68 12.43 1.97
C VAL A 171 -5.75 11.35 1.85
N SER A 172 -5.71 10.56 0.77
CA SER A 172 -6.55 9.36 0.63
C SER A 172 -5.84 8.10 1.14
N GLY A 173 -4.51 8.09 1.14
CA GLY A 173 -3.71 6.97 1.63
C GLY A 173 -2.34 7.40 2.12
N LEU A 174 -1.91 6.87 3.26
CA LEU A 174 -0.59 7.13 3.83
C LEU A 174 0.10 5.82 4.20
N ILE A 175 1.29 5.60 3.65
CA ILE A 175 2.17 4.49 3.97
C ILE A 175 3.31 5.01 4.83
N PHE A 176 3.34 4.59 6.10
CA PHE A 176 4.36 4.99 7.05
C PHE A 176 5.30 3.81 7.32
N ASP A 177 6.51 3.82 6.75
CA ASP A 177 7.53 2.80 7.04
C ASP A 177 8.41 3.24 8.22
N GLU A 178 8.87 2.27 9.00
CA GLU A 178 9.76 2.44 10.15
C GLU A 178 9.27 3.46 11.20
N LEU A 179 8.00 3.37 11.59
CA LEU A 179 7.41 4.25 12.63
C LEU A 179 8.23 4.25 13.93
N PHE A 180 8.78 3.09 14.33
CA PHE A 180 9.62 2.96 15.53
C PHE A 180 10.92 3.77 15.48
N ALA A 181 11.37 4.18 14.29
CA ALA A 181 12.60 4.97 14.11
C ALA A 181 12.33 6.48 14.17
N GLN A 182 11.07 6.91 14.32
CA GLN A 182 10.73 8.32 14.45
C GLN A 182 11.23 8.90 15.78
N GLN A 183 11.89 10.06 15.70
CA GLN A 183 12.34 10.79 16.89
C GLN A 183 11.19 11.57 17.55
N THR A 184 10.21 12.02 16.76
CA THR A 184 9.05 12.79 17.22
C THR A 184 7.76 12.28 16.57
N ARG A 185 6.62 12.49 17.23
CA ARG A 185 5.30 12.11 16.70
C ARG A 185 4.75 13.06 15.65
N GLU A 186 5.40 14.20 15.42
CA GLU A 186 4.90 15.26 14.54
C GLU A 186 4.51 14.74 13.15
N LEU A 187 5.26 13.80 12.57
CA LEU A 187 4.93 13.24 11.25
C LEU A 187 3.69 12.33 11.26
N PHE A 188 3.39 11.69 12.39
CA PHE A 188 2.20 10.84 12.55
C PHE A 188 0.97 11.69 12.88
N ASP A 189 1.16 12.76 13.66
CA ASP A 189 0.10 13.67 14.08
C ASP A 189 -0.15 14.81 13.05
N THR A 190 0.53 14.79 11.89
CA THR A 190 0.36 15.71 10.75
C THR A 190 -0.90 15.36 9.96
#